data_AF-A0A7S0KGJ3-F1
#
_entry.id   AF-A0A7S0KGJ3-F1
#
_cell.length_a   1.000
_cell.length_b   1.000
_cell.length_c   1.000
_cell.angle_alpha   90.00
_cell.angle_beta   90.00
_cell.angle_gamma   90.00
#
_symmetry.space_group_name_H-M   'P 1'
#
loop_
_entity.id
_entity.type
_entity.pdbx_description
1 polymer ?
#
loop_
_entity_poly.entity_id
_entity_poly.type
_entity_poly.pdbx_seq_one_letter_code
_entity_poly.pdbx_strand_id
1 'polypeptide(L)'
;RALDDAHARVDEDAAVMNSCRHVRAMDEELTRAEHAKRVSDGDALRALVRALSDGVSGMVDSTMLRRRATILDATSIAEARRLSVRMWNFAIEKTALATHAASGKITDASLVAPLLSVRALSCELMDRALGYPDAMRGRASVADVVTAMLNHTTVATLLYDDERFKDAEEQFLMMESYGNYIVNERYELDDEALLRVFEAMTTRAKNAFRMGNVDNARDFFQAAAQYFQSRNTQHVGGGSAHEVSENDAICAMTL
;
A
#
# COMPACT_ATOMS: atom_id res chain seq x y z
N ARG A 1 12.74 -37.88 -12.71
CA ARG A 1 11.48 -37.69 -11.94
C ARG A 1 11.77 -37.61 -10.44
N ALA A 2 12.07 -38.69 -9.71
CA ALA A 2 12.36 -38.60 -8.27
C ALA A 2 13.59 -37.75 -7.88
N LEU A 3 14.64 -37.73 -8.71
CA LEU A 3 15.81 -36.86 -8.54
C LEU A 3 15.53 -35.39 -8.89
N ASP A 4 14.65 -35.15 -9.86
CA ASP A 4 14.24 -33.80 -10.26
C ASP A 4 13.34 -33.19 -9.18
N ASP A 5 12.47 -34.01 -8.56
CA ASP A 5 11.62 -33.62 -7.43
C ASP A 5 12.44 -33.36 -6.15
N ALA A 6 13.57 -34.06 -5.96
CA ALA A 6 14.46 -33.86 -4.82
C ALA A 6 15.27 -32.56 -4.93
N HIS A 7 15.81 -32.25 -6.12
CA HIS A 7 16.50 -30.97 -6.35
C HIS A 7 15.55 -29.79 -6.24
N ALA A 8 14.32 -29.90 -6.76
CA ALA A 8 13.30 -28.87 -6.62
C ALA A 8 12.98 -28.55 -5.15
N ARG A 9 12.91 -29.57 -4.27
CA ARG A 9 12.68 -29.37 -2.82
C ARG A 9 13.85 -28.69 -2.11
N VAL A 10 15.09 -29.02 -2.47
CA VAL A 10 16.29 -28.38 -1.87
C VAL A 10 16.38 -26.90 -2.26
N ASP A 11 16.02 -26.57 -3.50
CA ASP A 11 15.98 -25.18 -3.97
C ASP A 11 14.84 -24.38 -3.31
N GLU A 12 13.70 -25.03 -3.02
CA GLU A 12 12.58 -24.44 -2.26
C GLU A 12 12.97 -24.13 -0.81
N ASP A 13 13.61 -25.06 -0.10
CA ASP A 13 14.05 -24.87 1.29
C ASP A 13 15.10 -23.74 1.39
N ALA A 14 16.02 -23.65 0.43
CA ALA A 14 17.02 -22.58 0.38
C ALA A 14 16.37 -21.20 0.17
N ALA A 15 15.36 -21.11 -0.70
CA ALA A 15 14.64 -19.86 -0.96
C ALA A 15 13.83 -19.40 0.27
N VAL A 16 13.17 -20.32 0.99
CA VAL A 16 12.45 -20.01 2.23
C VAL A 16 13.41 -19.50 3.30
N MET A 17 14.53 -20.20 3.52
CA MET A 17 15.55 -19.77 4.47
C MET A 17 16.15 -18.40 4.12
N ASN A 18 16.27 -18.08 2.82
CA ASN A 18 16.72 -16.77 2.38
C ASN A 18 15.66 -15.68 2.67
N SER A 19 14.39 -15.91 2.37
CA SER A 19 13.30 -14.98 2.73
C SER A 19 13.23 -14.71 4.23
N CYS A 20 13.31 -15.75 5.07
CA CYS A 20 13.37 -15.61 6.53
C CYS A 20 14.56 -14.77 7.00
N ARG A 21 15.71 -14.89 6.34
CA ARG A 21 16.90 -14.08 6.64
C ARG A 21 16.67 -12.60 6.35
N HIS A 22 16.07 -12.27 5.21
CA HIS A 22 15.77 -10.89 4.84
C HIS A 22 14.76 -10.26 5.81
N VAL A 23 13.70 -10.99 6.19
CA VAL A 23 12.70 -10.52 7.17
C VAL A 23 13.35 -10.24 8.53
N ARG A 24 14.22 -11.14 9.02
CA ARG A 24 14.94 -10.94 10.28
C ARG A 24 15.90 -9.75 10.23
N ALA A 25 16.65 -9.60 9.14
CA ALA A 25 17.56 -8.47 8.97
C ALA A 25 16.82 -7.12 9.02
N MET A 26 15.67 -7.02 8.33
CA MET A 26 14.83 -5.83 8.40
C MET A 26 14.27 -5.61 9.81
N ASP A 27 13.87 -6.67 10.52
CA ASP A 27 13.36 -6.58 11.89
C ASP A 27 14.40 -6.03 12.87
N GLU A 28 15.66 -6.48 12.73
CA GLU A 28 16.79 -6.00 13.52
C GLU A 28 17.07 -4.52 13.25
N GLU A 29 17.08 -4.09 11.99
CA GLU A 29 17.29 -2.69 11.60
C GLU A 29 16.17 -1.78 12.07
N LEU A 30 14.92 -2.21 11.92
CA LEU A 30 13.78 -1.46 12.40
C LEU A 30 13.80 -1.34 13.92
N THR A 31 14.20 -2.41 14.62
CA THR A 31 14.38 -2.37 16.08
C THR A 31 15.45 -1.35 16.47
N ARG A 32 16.62 -1.33 15.80
CA ARG A 32 17.64 -0.29 16.03
C ARG A 32 17.09 1.12 15.78
N ALA A 33 16.37 1.31 14.69
CA ALA A 33 15.79 2.60 14.33
C ALA A 33 14.73 3.07 15.33
N GLU A 34 13.86 2.17 15.82
CA GLU A 34 12.85 2.48 16.84
C GLU A 34 13.49 3.00 18.14
N HIS A 35 14.60 2.40 18.59
CA HIS A 35 15.34 2.85 19.77
C HIS A 35 15.97 4.24 19.57
N ALA A 36 16.48 4.51 18.35
CA ALA A 36 17.12 5.79 18.01
C ALA A 36 16.14 6.86 17.48
N LYS A 37 14.85 6.54 17.32
CA LYS A 37 13.88 7.34 16.56
C LYS A 37 13.80 8.81 16.96
N ARG A 38 13.96 9.12 18.25
CA ARG A 38 13.90 10.50 18.77
C ARG A 38 15.07 11.37 18.34
N VAL A 39 16.23 10.77 18.11
CA VAL A 39 17.49 11.46 17.81
C VAL A 39 17.95 11.25 16.36
N SER A 40 17.31 10.35 15.61
CA SER A 40 17.65 10.09 14.22
C SER A 40 17.36 11.30 13.32
N ASP A 41 18.29 11.57 12.41
CA ASP A 41 18.21 12.61 11.38
C ASP A 41 17.89 12.01 10.01
N GLY A 42 17.91 12.84 8.96
CA GLY A 42 17.63 12.41 7.59
C GLY A 42 18.61 11.36 7.06
N ASP A 43 19.89 11.38 7.47
CA ASP A 43 20.88 10.40 7.01
C ASP A 43 20.67 9.04 7.67
N ALA A 44 20.36 9.02 8.97
CA ALA A 44 19.98 7.80 9.67
C ALA A 44 18.72 7.16 9.04
N LEU A 45 17.73 7.97 8.67
CA LEU A 45 16.53 7.46 7.98
C LEU A 45 16.83 6.97 6.56
N ARG A 46 17.71 7.63 5.81
CA ARG A 46 18.15 7.13 4.49
C ARG A 46 18.88 5.79 4.59
N ALA A 47 19.69 5.61 5.62
CA ALA A 47 20.36 4.33 5.89
C ALA A 47 19.34 3.22 6.20
N LEU A 48 18.33 3.52 7.04
CA LEU A 48 17.23 2.61 7.31
C LEU A 48 16.48 2.24 6.01
N VAL A 49 16.12 3.23 5.19
CA VAL A 49 15.41 3.00 3.92
C VAL A 49 16.19 2.05 3.02
N ARG A 50 17.52 2.22 2.89
CA ARG A 50 18.36 1.30 2.11
C ARG A 50 18.30 -0.13 2.66
N ALA A 51 18.47 -0.29 3.97
CA ALA A 51 18.45 -1.61 4.59
C ALA A 51 17.08 -2.31 4.45
N LEU A 52 15.98 -1.56 4.59
CA LEU A 52 14.63 -2.07 4.36
C LEU A 52 14.40 -2.42 2.89
N SER A 53 14.83 -1.56 1.97
CA SER A 53 14.72 -1.80 0.53
C SER A 53 15.47 -3.05 0.09
N ASP A 54 16.69 -3.26 0.60
CA ASP A 54 17.49 -4.45 0.33
C ASP A 54 16.79 -5.72 0.84
N GLY A 55 16.14 -5.64 2.00
CA GLY A 55 15.34 -6.73 2.56
C GLY A 55 14.11 -7.06 1.69
N VAL A 56 13.36 -6.04 1.28
CA VAL A 56 12.17 -6.21 0.41
C VAL A 56 12.56 -6.76 -0.97
N SER A 57 13.63 -6.23 -1.58
CA SER A 57 14.15 -6.71 -2.87
C SER A 57 14.69 -8.15 -2.77
N GLY A 58 15.39 -8.49 -1.69
CA GLY A 58 15.85 -9.86 -1.45
C GLY A 58 14.72 -10.89 -1.33
N MET A 59 13.53 -10.45 -0.89
CA MET A 59 12.32 -11.27 -0.96
C MET A 59 11.83 -11.45 -2.41
N VAL A 60 11.92 -10.42 -3.28
CA VAL A 60 11.57 -10.50 -4.71
C VAL A 60 12.37 -11.56 -5.43
N ASP A 61 13.70 -11.51 -5.34
CA ASP A 61 14.58 -12.43 -6.07
C ASP A 61 14.33 -13.89 -5.65
N SER A 62 14.04 -14.09 -4.37
CA SER A 62 13.68 -15.40 -3.81
C SER A 62 12.28 -15.91 -4.26
N THR A 63 11.41 -15.00 -4.72
CA THR A 63 10.07 -15.33 -5.27
C THR A 63 10.06 -15.47 -6.80
N MET A 64 10.89 -14.72 -7.53
CA MET A 64 11.01 -14.80 -8.99
C MET A 64 11.66 -16.11 -9.47
N LEU A 65 12.54 -16.72 -8.67
CA LEU A 65 13.02 -18.08 -8.89
C LEU A 65 11.89 -19.13 -8.82
N ARG A 66 10.73 -18.77 -8.26
CA ARG A 66 9.54 -19.62 -8.08
C ARG A 66 8.48 -19.40 -9.15
N ARG A 67 8.83 -19.44 -10.43
CA ARG A 67 7.83 -19.56 -11.52
C ARG A 67 6.94 -20.81 -11.45
N ARG A 68 7.00 -21.61 -10.37
CA ARG A 68 6.12 -22.76 -10.10
C ARG A 68 5.56 -22.87 -8.66
N ALA A 69 5.94 -22.04 -7.69
CA ALA A 69 5.47 -22.18 -6.30
C ALA A 69 5.44 -20.85 -5.54
N THR A 70 4.39 -20.07 -5.74
CA THR A 70 4.12 -18.78 -5.08
C THR A 70 3.77 -18.96 -3.60
N ILE A 71 4.71 -19.30 -2.71
CA ILE A 71 4.38 -19.48 -1.27
C ILE A 71 5.54 -19.06 -0.36
N LEU A 72 5.63 -17.79 0.02
CA LEU A 72 6.15 -17.50 1.38
C LEU A 72 5.41 -18.43 2.34
N ASP A 73 6.11 -19.17 3.20
CA ASP A 73 5.42 -20.02 4.16
C ASP A 73 4.54 -19.15 5.09
N ALA A 74 3.57 -19.77 5.76
CA ALA A 74 2.61 -19.04 6.59
C ALA A 74 3.30 -18.17 7.66
N THR A 75 4.46 -18.62 8.17
CA THR A 75 5.27 -17.89 9.14
C THR A 75 5.89 -16.63 8.52
N SER A 76 6.51 -16.74 7.36
CA SER A 76 7.13 -15.64 6.63
C SER A 76 6.10 -14.59 6.21
N ILE A 77 4.89 -15.03 5.82
CA ILE A 77 3.76 -14.13 5.53
C ILE A 77 3.36 -13.35 6.78
N ALA A 78 3.18 -14.03 7.91
CA ALA A 78 2.79 -13.40 9.16
C ALA A 78 3.86 -12.41 9.65
N GLU A 79 5.15 -12.76 9.52
CA GLU A 79 6.25 -11.89 9.89
C GLU A 79 6.37 -10.67 8.96
N ALA A 80 6.21 -10.85 7.64
CA ALA A 80 6.20 -9.75 6.67
C ALA A 80 5.05 -8.77 6.95
N ARG A 81 3.84 -9.27 7.26
CA ARG A 81 2.70 -8.44 7.69
C ARG A 81 3.00 -7.67 8.96
N ARG A 82 3.50 -8.37 10.00
CA ARG A 82 3.88 -7.74 11.27
C ARG A 82 4.89 -6.63 11.05
N LEU A 83 5.91 -6.89 10.25
CA LEU A 83 6.98 -5.93 9.96
C LEU A 83 6.48 -4.74 9.13
N SER A 84 5.63 -4.98 8.12
CA SER A 84 4.97 -3.91 7.36
C SER A 84 4.20 -2.95 8.29
N VAL A 85 3.40 -3.49 9.21
CA VAL A 85 2.66 -2.68 10.21
C VAL A 85 3.62 -1.91 11.13
N ARG A 86 4.71 -2.54 11.58
CA ARG A 86 5.74 -1.84 12.39
C ARG A 86 6.40 -0.71 11.62
N MET A 87 6.76 -0.91 10.36
CA MET A 87 7.35 0.12 9.49
C MET A 87 6.39 1.31 9.32
N TRP A 88 5.10 1.03 9.10
CA TRP A 88 4.06 2.04 9.00
C TRP A 88 3.96 2.89 10.28
N ASN A 89 3.86 2.22 11.44
CA ASN A 89 3.78 2.89 12.73
C ASN A 89 5.03 3.67 13.08
N PHE A 90 6.22 3.14 12.77
CA PHE A 90 7.48 3.86 12.92
C PHE A 90 7.46 5.18 12.14
N ALA A 91 7.02 5.15 10.88
CA ALA A 91 6.95 6.34 10.04
C ALA A 91 5.95 7.37 10.59
N ILE A 92 4.77 6.94 11.07
CA ILE A 92 3.79 7.81 11.74
C ILE A 92 4.40 8.46 12.97
N GLU A 93 4.98 7.67 13.88
CA GLU A 93 5.52 8.16 15.13
C GLU A 93 6.70 9.11 14.91
N LYS A 94 7.59 8.80 13.94
CA LYS A 94 8.70 9.69 13.59
C LYS A 94 8.21 10.98 12.94
N THR A 95 7.18 10.92 12.09
CA THR A 95 6.52 12.12 11.54
C THR A 95 5.97 12.99 12.66
N ALA A 96 5.23 12.40 13.61
CA ALA A 96 4.67 13.13 14.74
C ALA A 96 5.75 13.80 15.60
N LEU A 97 6.88 13.11 15.85
CA LEU A 97 8.02 13.68 16.57
C LEU A 97 8.71 14.83 15.81
N ALA A 98 8.70 14.80 14.48
CA ALA A 98 9.35 15.81 13.65
C ALA A 98 8.45 17.00 13.30
N THR A 99 7.14 16.86 13.51
CA THR A 99 6.13 17.88 13.23
C THR A 99 6.09 18.94 14.34
N HIS A 100 6.22 20.21 13.95
CA HIS A 100 6.09 21.31 14.89
C HIS A 100 4.63 21.66 15.14
N ALA A 101 4.21 21.58 16.42
CA ALA A 101 2.82 21.70 16.85
C ALA A 101 2.11 22.97 16.32
N ALA A 102 2.80 24.10 16.23
CA ALA A 102 2.17 25.35 15.75
C ALA A 102 1.96 25.40 14.22
N SER A 103 2.74 24.64 13.45
CA SER A 103 2.69 24.69 11.99
C SER A 103 2.00 23.48 11.36
N GLY A 104 1.90 22.37 12.10
CA GLY A 104 1.46 21.08 11.57
C GLY A 104 2.41 20.48 10.53
N LYS A 105 3.59 21.06 10.31
CA LYS A 105 4.57 20.61 9.31
C LYS A 105 5.82 20.02 9.96
N ILE A 106 6.44 19.08 9.25
CA ILE A 106 7.79 18.61 9.55
C ILE A 106 8.74 19.80 9.41
N THR A 107 9.55 20.05 10.44
CA THR A 107 10.49 21.19 10.46
C THR A 107 11.77 20.92 9.70
N ASP A 108 12.25 19.68 9.76
CA ASP A 108 13.42 19.23 9.03
C ASP A 108 13.00 18.55 7.72
N ALA A 109 13.10 19.29 6.62
CA ALA A 109 12.76 18.80 5.29
C ALA A 109 13.56 17.55 4.88
N SER A 110 14.74 17.31 5.48
CA SER A 110 15.55 16.13 5.17
C SER A 110 14.90 14.81 5.59
N LEU A 111 13.88 14.88 6.47
CA LEU A 111 13.12 13.73 6.96
C LEU A 111 11.95 13.34 6.05
N VAL A 112 11.43 14.25 5.24
CA VAL A 112 10.19 14.04 4.47
C VAL A 112 10.32 12.86 3.52
N ALA A 113 11.26 12.94 2.56
CA ALA A 113 11.42 11.90 1.55
C ALA A 113 11.74 10.51 2.15
N PRO A 114 12.67 10.36 3.12
CA PRO A 114 12.91 9.06 3.75
C PRO A 114 11.67 8.49 4.48
N LEU A 115 10.88 9.32 5.15
CA LEU A 115 9.65 8.86 5.81
C LEU A 115 8.57 8.42 4.82
N LEU A 116 8.49 9.07 3.66
CA LEU A 116 7.64 8.60 2.56
C LEU A 116 8.12 7.26 2.01
N SER A 117 9.44 7.09 1.85
CA SER A 117 10.03 5.81 1.40
C SER A 117 9.77 4.67 2.39
N VAL A 118 9.85 4.89 3.71
CA VAL A 118 9.50 3.85 4.70
C VAL A 118 8.04 3.41 4.56
N ARG A 119 7.12 4.35 4.32
CA ARG A 119 5.69 4.02 4.10
C ARG A 119 5.47 3.27 2.79
N ALA A 120 6.12 3.69 1.70
CA ALA A 120 6.03 3.00 0.42
C ALA A 120 6.57 1.55 0.50
N LEU A 121 7.72 1.35 1.17
CA LEU A 121 8.28 0.02 1.43
C LEU A 121 7.38 -0.83 2.34
N SER A 122 6.67 -0.18 3.27
CA SER A 122 5.68 -0.87 4.12
C SER A 122 4.52 -1.40 3.30
N CYS A 123 4.01 -0.61 2.33
CA CYS A 123 3.01 -1.09 1.38
C CYS A 123 3.56 -2.26 0.55
N GLU A 124 4.74 -2.11 -0.06
CA GLU A 124 5.32 -3.18 -0.88
C GLU A 124 5.48 -4.50 -0.09
N LEU A 125 5.91 -4.42 1.17
CA LEU A 125 6.03 -5.60 2.02
C LEU A 125 4.66 -6.24 2.34
N MET A 126 3.62 -5.42 2.53
CA MET A 126 2.24 -5.90 2.70
C MET A 126 1.75 -6.59 1.43
N ASP A 127 1.95 -5.97 0.25
CA ASP A 127 1.53 -6.50 -1.04
C ASP A 127 2.06 -7.91 -1.28
N ARG A 128 3.33 -8.12 -0.95
CA ARG A 128 3.99 -9.43 -1.04
C ARG A 128 3.43 -10.43 -0.06
N ALA A 129 3.16 -10.01 1.17
CA ALA A 129 2.60 -10.89 2.17
C ALA A 129 1.16 -11.33 1.81
N LEU A 130 0.42 -10.47 1.12
CA LEU A 130 -0.92 -10.78 0.62
C LEU A 130 -0.91 -11.56 -0.71
N GLY A 131 0.25 -11.65 -1.38
CA GLY A 131 0.40 -12.40 -2.63
C GLY A 131 0.02 -11.61 -3.89
N TYR A 132 0.09 -10.28 -3.84
CA TYR A 132 -0.04 -9.42 -5.03
C TYR A 132 1.21 -9.55 -5.93
N PRO A 133 1.08 -9.58 -7.28
CA PRO A 133 -0.15 -9.59 -8.07
C PRO A 133 -0.71 -10.99 -8.39
N ASP A 134 0.03 -12.06 -8.08
CA ASP A 134 -0.18 -13.38 -8.71
C ASP A 134 -1.37 -14.20 -8.17
N ALA A 135 -1.83 -13.98 -6.92
CA ALA A 135 -3.14 -14.42 -6.42
C ALA A 135 -3.37 -13.99 -4.97
N MET A 136 -4.25 -12.99 -4.76
CA MET A 136 -4.85 -12.71 -3.43
C MET A 136 -5.72 -13.86 -2.91
N ARG A 137 -6.07 -14.83 -3.77
CA ARG A 137 -7.08 -15.86 -3.51
C ARG A 137 -6.70 -16.77 -2.35
N GLY A 138 -7.45 -16.63 -1.25
CA GLY A 138 -7.47 -17.57 -0.13
C GLY A 138 -6.43 -17.34 0.96
N ARG A 139 -5.68 -16.22 0.94
CA ARG A 139 -4.62 -15.94 1.93
C ARG A 139 -4.80 -14.62 2.70
N ALA A 140 -5.51 -13.67 2.13
CA ALA A 140 -5.74 -12.37 2.75
C ALA A 140 -7.10 -12.33 3.46
N SER A 141 -7.15 -11.76 4.67
CA SER A 141 -8.44 -11.37 5.24
C SER A 141 -8.92 -10.08 4.59
N VAL A 142 -10.23 -9.85 4.55
CA VAL A 142 -10.81 -8.59 4.03
C VAL A 142 -10.18 -7.38 4.71
N ALA A 143 -9.97 -7.45 6.03
CA ALA A 143 -9.35 -6.38 6.80
C ALA A 143 -7.92 -6.04 6.31
N ASP A 144 -7.14 -7.04 5.90
CA ASP A 144 -5.79 -6.81 5.38
C ASP A 144 -5.80 -6.16 4.01
N VAL A 145 -6.72 -6.58 3.14
CA VAL A 145 -6.93 -6.02 1.81
C VAL A 145 -7.33 -4.54 1.92
N VAL A 146 -8.30 -4.24 2.79
CA VAL A 146 -8.74 -2.86 3.04
C VAL A 146 -7.60 -2.04 3.65
N THR A 147 -6.84 -2.60 4.59
CA THR A 147 -5.67 -1.91 5.17
C THR A 147 -4.63 -1.58 4.10
N ALA A 148 -4.30 -2.53 3.22
CA ALA A 148 -3.34 -2.30 2.14
C ALA A 148 -3.83 -1.20 1.19
N MET A 149 -5.10 -1.25 0.77
CA MET A 149 -5.73 -0.21 -0.05
C MET A 149 -5.60 1.18 0.59
N LEU A 150 -5.98 1.30 1.88
CA LEU A 150 -5.95 2.58 2.60
C LEU A 150 -4.53 3.09 2.84
N ASN A 151 -3.55 2.20 3.02
CA ASN A 151 -2.15 2.57 3.12
C ASN A 151 -1.65 3.14 1.78
N HIS A 152 -1.92 2.49 0.65
CA HIS A 152 -1.59 3.03 -0.67
C HIS A 152 -2.26 4.38 -0.94
N THR A 153 -3.55 4.52 -0.64
CA THR A 153 -4.26 5.81 -0.67
C THR A 153 -3.53 6.90 0.09
N THR A 154 -3.11 6.58 1.32
CA THR A 154 -2.43 7.55 2.20
C THR A 154 -1.07 7.94 1.64
N VAL A 155 -0.27 6.97 1.18
CA VAL A 155 1.06 7.24 0.59
C VAL A 155 0.93 8.04 -0.69
N ALA A 156 -0.03 7.72 -1.56
CA ALA A 156 -0.28 8.44 -2.81
C ALA A 156 -0.56 9.93 -2.56
N THR A 157 -1.45 10.24 -1.61
CA THR A 157 -1.76 11.63 -1.24
C THR A 157 -0.55 12.36 -0.66
N LEU A 158 0.23 11.70 0.21
CA LEU A 158 1.44 12.31 0.77
C LEU A 158 2.53 12.55 -0.29
N LEU A 159 2.68 11.66 -1.28
CA LEU A 159 3.60 11.84 -2.39
C LEU A 159 3.14 12.97 -3.33
N TYR A 160 1.83 13.10 -3.56
CA TYR A 160 1.26 14.22 -4.30
C TYR A 160 1.57 15.56 -3.60
N ASP A 161 1.39 15.63 -2.28
CA ASP A 161 1.67 16.83 -1.49
C ASP A 161 3.17 17.19 -1.48
N ASP A 162 4.05 16.20 -1.62
CA ASP A 162 5.51 16.35 -1.79
C ASP A 162 5.93 16.59 -3.26
N GLU A 163 4.96 16.82 -4.17
CA GLU A 163 5.17 17.04 -5.61
C GLU A 163 5.83 15.87 -6.36
N ARG A 164 5.82 14.67 -5.80
CA ARG A 164 6.33 13.42 -6.40
C ARG A 164 5.24 12.72 -7.20
N PHE A 165 4.73 13.41 -8.23
CA PHE A 165 3.52 13.02 -8.95
C PHE A 165 3.56 11.63 -9.61
N LYS A 166 4.73 11.22 -10.12
CA LYS A 166 4.89 9.89 -10.74
C LYS A 166 4.79 8.77 -9.70
N ASP A 167 5.52 8.92 -8.60
CA ASP A 167 5.50 7.96 -7.50
C ASP A 167 4.10 7.91 -6.87
N ALA A 168 3.40 9.06 -6.77
CA ALA A 168 2.01 9.11 -6.34
C ALA A 168 1.09 8.30 -7.25
N GLU A 169 1.26 8.39 -8.58
CA GLU A 169 0.46 7.62 -9.54
C GLU A 169 0.67 6.11 -9.39
N GLU A 170 1.90 5.66 -9.16
CA GLU A 170 2.18 4.24 -8.89
C GLU A 170 1.40 3.74 -7.67
N GLN A 171 1.32 4.54 -6.62
CA GLN A 171 0.54 4.19 -5.43
C GLN A 171 -0.98 4.22 -5.68
N PHE A 172 -1.47 5.18 -6.49
CA PHE A 172 -2.88 5.21 -6.89
C PHE A 172 -3.28 3.99 -7.73
N LEU A 173 -2.41 3.50 -8.62
CA LEU A 173 -2.65 2.28 -9.40
C LEU A 173 -2.72 1.03 -8.52
N MET A 174 -1.90 0.98 -7.46
CA MET A 174 -1.97 -0.10 -6.47
C MET A 174 -3.29 -0.04 -5.68
N MET A 175 -3.68 1.15 -5.21
CA MET A 175 -5.00 1.36 -4.58
C MET A 175 -6.15 0.89 -5.48
N GLU A 176 -6.15 1.30 -6.76
CA GLU A 176 -7.16 0.91 -7.75
C GLU A 176 -7.24 -0.61 -7.89
N SER A 177 -6.10 -1.29 -7.93
CA SER A 177 -6.05 -2.75 -8.00
C SER A 177 -6.68 -3.44 -6.80
N TYR A 178 -6.45 -2.91 -5.60
CA TYR A 178 -7.12 -3.40 -4.39
C TYR A 178 -8.62 -3.10 -4.39
N GLY A 179 -9.03 -1.92 -4.84
CA GLY A 179 -10.45 -1.56 -5.02
C GLY A 179 -11.16 -2.51 -5.97
N ASN A 180 -10.55 -2.82 -7.12
CA ASN A 180 -11.09 -3.78 -8.08
C ASN A 180 -11.20 -5.19 -7.49
N TYR A 181 -10.25 -5.60 -6.64
CA TYR A 181 -10.34 -6.88 -5.93
C TYR A 181 -11.52 -6.91 -4.95
N ILE A 182 -11.68 -5.87 -4.14
CA ILE A 182 -12.80 -5.70 -3.19
C ILE A 182 -14.14 -5.84 -3.90
N VAL A 183 -14.31 -5.17 -5.05
CA VAL A 183 -15.56 -5.24 -5.82
C VAL A 183 -15.79 -6.64 -6.40
N ASN A 184 -14.76 -7.24 -7.00
CA ASN A 184 -14.87 -8.57 -7.61
C ASN A 184 -15.24 -9.66 -6.60
N GLU A 185 -14.69 -9.58 -5.38
CA GLU A 185 -15.00 -10.51 -4.29
C GLU A 185 -16.25 -10.10 -3.50
N ARG A 186 -16.91 -8.99 -3.88
CA ARG A 186 -18.13 -8.44 -3.26
C ARG A 186 -17.95 -8.12 -1.78
N TYR A 187 -16.81 -7.58 -1.40
CA TYR A 187 -16.61 -7.04 -0.06
C TYR A 187 -17.24 -5.65 0.05
N GLU A 188 -17.73 -5.33 1.25
CA GLU A 188 -18.28 -4.03 1.60
C GLU A 188 -17.22 -3.19 2.32
N LEU A 189 -17.23 -1.89 2.07
CA LEU A 189 -16.34 -0.94 2.72
C LEU A 189 -17.16 -0.11 3.69
N ASP A 190 -16.65 0.10 4.90
CA ASP A 190 -17.30 1.06 5.80
C ASP A 190 -17.27 2.49 5.24
N ASP A 191 -18.14 3.34 5.78
CA ASP A 191 -18.29 4.74 5.36
C ASP A 191 -16.97 5.54 5.44
N GLU A 192 -16.11 5.23 6.41
CA GLU A 192 -14.83 5.92 6.58
C GLU A 192 -13.84 5.52 5.48
N ALA A 193 -13.74 4.24 5.17
CA ALA A 193 -12.91 3.72 4.09
C ALA A 193 -13.38 4.26 2.73
N LEU A 194 -14.69 4.30 2.49
CA LEU A 194 -15.28 4.90 1.29
C LEU A 194 -14.93 6.39 1.15
N LEU A 195 -15.05 7.16 2.23
CA LEU A 195 -14.70 8.58 2.21
C LEU A 195 -13.22 8.80 1.88
N ARG A 196 -12.32 8.00 2.46
CA ARG A 196 -10.88 8.09 2.17
C ARG A 196 -10.55 7.75 0.73
N VAL A 197 -11.16 6.71 0.16
CA VAL A 197 -11.01 6.37 -1.26
C VAL A 197 -11.50 7.52 -2.14
N PHE A 198 -12.63 8.14 -1.80
CA PHE A 198 -13.17 9.27 -2.54
C PHE A 198 -12.21 10.48 -2.56
N GLU A 199 -11.66 10.85 -1.39
CA GLU A 199 -10.67 11.92 -1.27
C GLU A 199 -9.40 11.62 -2.07
N ALA A 200 -8.96 10.35 -2.06
CA ALA A 200 -7.84 9.87 -2.84
C ALA A 200 -8.06 10.06 -4.34
N MET A 201 -9.24 9.70 -4.85
CA MET A 201 -9.56 9.81 -6.28
C MET A 201 -9.63 11.27 -6.76
N THR A 202 -10.14 12.16 -5.91
CA THR A 202 -10.06 13.62 -6.20
C THR A 202 -8.60 14.10 -6.24
N THR A 203 -7.74 13.55 -5.39
CA THR A 203 -6.30 13.86 -5.40
C THR A 203 -5.60 13.27 -6.62
N ARG A 204 -5.95 12.05 -7.03
CA ARG A 204 -5.46 11.43 -8.26
C ARG A 204 -5.87 12.22 -9.51
N ALA A 205 -7.08 12.75 -9.56
CA ALA A 205 -7.51 13.63 -10.65
C ALA A 205 -6.61 14.88 -10.76
N LYS A 206 -6.28 15.49 -9.62
CA LYS A 206 -5.31 16.60 -9.57
C LYS A 206 -3.90 16.14 -9.96
N ASN A 207 -3.48 14.96 -9.53
CA ASN A 207 -2.19 14.36 -9.89
C ASN A 207 -2.05 14.19 -11.41
N ALA A 208 -3.07 13.60 -12.06
CA ALA A 208 -3.13 13.44 -13.51
C ALA A 208 -3.02 14.79 -14.24
N PHE A 209 -3.74 15.81 -13.76
CA PHE A 209 -3.64 17.17 -14.30
C PHE A 209 -2.22 17.75 -14.14
N ARG A 210 -1.58 17.58 -12.98
CA ARG A 210 -0.20 18.04 -12.72
C ARG A 210 0.83 17.33 -13.59
N MET A 211 0.59 16.07 -13.96
CA MET A 211 1.41 15.32 -14.92
C MET A 211 1.13 15.67 -16.39
N GLY A 212 0.16 16.56 -16.67
CA GLY A 212 -0.21 16.96 -18.03
C GLY A 212 -1.21 16.02 -18.72
N ASN A 213 -1.77 15.04 -18.00
CA ASN A 213 -2.80 14.14 -18.52
C ASN A 213 -4.20 14.70 -18.23
N VAL A 214 -4.59 15.71 -19.02
CA VAL A 214 -5.83 16.46 -18.84
C VAL A 214 -7.07 15.60 -19.12
N ASP A 215 -6.99 14.66 -20.06
CA ASP A 215 -8.11 13.75 -20.36
C ASP A 215 -8.39 12.83 -19.18
N ASN A 216 -7.40 12.15 -18.62
CA ASN A 216 -7.62 11.31 -17.43
C ASN A 216 -8.10 12.13 -16.23
N ALA A 217 -7.57 13.35 -16.03
CA ALA A 217 -8.03 14.22 -14.96
C ALA A 217 -9.53 14.55 -15.11
N ARG A 218 -9.99 14.87 -16.34
CA ARG A 218 -11.40 15.11 -16.63
C ARG A 218 -12.23 13.88 -16.32
N ASP A 219 -11.79 12.71 -16.76
CA ASP A 219 -12.55 11.47 -16.61
C ASP A 219 -12.72 11.11 -15.12
N PHE A 220 -11.68 11.26 -14.29
CA PHE A 220 -11.79 11.11 -12.84
C PHE A 220 -12.76 12.11 -12.19
N PHE A 221 -12.74 13.39 -12.60
CA PHE A 221 -13.71 14.36 -12.08
C PHE A 221 -15.14 14.05 -12.50
N GLN A 222 -15.35 13.51 -13.71
CA GLN A 222 -16.66 13.10 -14.19
C GLN A 222 -17.18 11.87 -13.42
N ALA A 223 -16.33 10.87 -13.20
CA ALA A 223 -16.62 9.71 -12.36
C ALA A 223 -17.09 10.13 -10.95
N ALA A 224 -16.34 11.03 -10.29
CA ALA A 224 -16.72 11.56 -8.98
C ALA A 224 -18.06 12.32 -9.01
N ALA A 225 -18.32 13.10 -10.07
CA ALA A 225 -19.58 13.83 -10.22
C ALA A 225 -20.79 12.91 -10.43
N GLN A 226 -20.63 11.85 -11.24
CA GLN A 226 -21.68 10.85 -11.49
C GLN A 226 -22.06 10.11 -10.21
N TYR A 227 -21.08 9.78 -9.36
CA TYR A 227 -21.34 9.18 -8.06
C TYR A 227 -22.22 10.05 -7.15
N PHE A 228 -21.93 11.36 -7.05
CA PHE A 228 -22.78 12.24 -6.24
C PHE A 228 -24.19 12.40 -6.81
N GLN A 229 -24.33 12.39 -8.13
CA GLN A 229 -25.64 12.47 -8.77
C GLN A 229 -26.49 11.23 -8.48
N SER A 230 -25.90 10.03 -8.53
CA SER A 230 -26.62 8.78 -8.27
C SER A 230 -27.11 8.67 -6.83
N ARG A 231 -26.33 9.10 -5.84
CA ARG A 231 -26.77 9.17 -4.43
C ARG A 231 -27.85 10.23 -4.19
N ASN A 232 -27.73 11.42 -4.78
CA ASN A 232 -28.71 12.49 -4.58
C ASN A 232 -30.09 12.17 -5.22
N THR A 233 -30.13 11.45 -6.33
CA THR A 233 -31.39 11.01 -6.93
C THR A 233 -32.16 9.98 -6.09
N GLN A 234 -31.49 9.25 -5.19
CA GLN A 234 -32.12 8.25 -4.32
C GLN A 234 -32.81 8.87 -3.08
N HIS A 235 -32.50 10.11 -2.72
CA HIS A 235 -33.12 10.80 -1.58
C HIS A 235 -34.41 11.58 -1.94
N VAL A 236 -34.74 11.73 -3.22
CA VAL A 236 -35.88 12.56 -3.67
C VAL A 236 -37.08 11.74 -4.17
N GLY A 237 -36.90 10.44 -4.42
CA GLY A 237 -37.96 9.56 -4.92
C GLY A 237 -38.40 8.52 -3.89
N GLY A 238 -39.54 8.74 -3.22
CA GLY A 238 -40.21 7.70 -2.46
C GLY A 238 -40.73 6.59 -3.39
N GLY A 239 -39.92 5.55 -3.61
CA GLY A 239 -40.28 4.39 -4.40
C GLY A 239 -39.11 3.41 -4.48
N SER A 240 -39.30 2.20 -3.95
CA SER A 240 -38.37 1.06 -3.87
C SER A 240 -36.93 1.35 -4.32
N ALA A 241 -36.10 1.75 -3.35
CA ALA A 241 -34.69 2.01 -3.54
C ALA A 241 -33.97 0.76 -4.09
N HIS A 242 -33.43 0.86 -5.30
CA HIS A 242 -32.18 0.16 -5.58
C HIS A 242 -31.10 1.03 -4.94
N GLU A 243 -30.63 0.70 -3.74
CA GLU A 243 -29.46 1.34 -3.13
C GLU A 243 -28.30 1.26 -4.14
N VAL A 244 -27.60 2.37 -4.41
CA VAL A 244 -26.31 2.28 -5.13
C VAL A 244 -25.42 1.43 -4.24
N SER A 245 -25.03 0.24 -4.71
CA SER A 245 -24.15 -0.61 -3.92
C SER A 245 -22.82 0.12 -3.72
N GLU A 246 -22.20 -0.04 -2.55
CA GLU A 246 -20.84 0.47 -2.30
C GLU A 246 -19.85 -0.03 -3.37
N ASN A 247 -20.10 -1.21 -3.94
CA ASN A 247 -19.36 -1.75 -5.07
C ASN A 247 -19.53 -0.94 -6.36
N ASP A 248 -20.70 -0.35 -6.59
CA ASP A 248 -20.94 0.54 -7.74
C ASP A 248 -20.20 1.88 -7.55
N ALA A 249 -20.03 2.33 -6.31
CA ALA A 249 -19.26 3.53 -5.96
C ALA A 249 -17.78 3.35 -6.28
N ILE A 250 -17.19 2.23 -5.82
CA ILE A 250 -15.80 1.91 -6.05
C ILE A 250 -15.59 1.70 -7.57
N CYS A 251 -16.42 0.88 -8.22
CA CYS A 251 -16.36 0.67 -9.68
C CYS A 251 -16.48 1.96 -10.49
N ALA A 252 -17.39 2.87 -10.15
CA ALA A 252 -17.54 4.12 -10.88
C ALA A 252 -16.32 5.04 -10.74
N MET A 253 -15.48 4.84 -9.72
CA MET A 253 -14.31 5.67 -9.44
C MET A 253 -12.98 4.99 -9.79
N THR A 254 -12.92 3.66 -9.86
CA THR A 254 -11.70 2.90 -10.19
C THR A 254 -11.66 2.40 -11.64
N LEU A 255 -12.66 2.69 -12.47
CA LEU A 255 -12.72 2.40 -13.92
C LEU A 255 -12.70 3.70 -14.74
#